data_AF-A0A960W2E3-F1
#
_entry.id   AF-A0A960W2E3-F1
#
_cell.length_a   1.000
_cell.length_b   1.000
_cell.length_c   1.000
_cell.angle_alpha   90.00
_cell.angle_beta   90.00
_cell.angle_gamma   90.00
#
_symmetry.space_group_name_H-M   'P 1'
#
loop_
_entity.id
_entity.type
_entity.pdbx_description
1 polymer ?
#
loop_
_entity_poly.entity_id
_entity_poly.type
_entity_poly.pdbx_seq_one_letter_code
_entity_poly.pdbx_strand_id
1 'polypeptide(L)'
;MVFKVIPDKMPDAEKDTKALVDLGRKLYFEKKLSANNNQSCNACHDIENKRGGVDNLQTSVGSHGQNGGRNAPTVLNAGFHIAQFWDGRSPNLKEQAKGPILNPVEMAMPSEKAVEEKLASTSEYVELFTKAFPDAKKKITYDNLAHAIAAFERTLKTNDRFDDFMRGDFKALSKTELRGLETFLNTGCTNCHNGPLIGGNSYRKVGELNPYQTEDLGRYEVTKQESDKYFFKVPSLRNVALTAPYFHDGKIKTLDEAVKTMAKIQLNKDLKDNEVADIVAFLNALTDKIREK
;
A
#
# COMPACT_ATOMS: atom_id res chain seq x y z
N MET A 1 -7.00 -4.86 23.38
CA MET A 1 -6.06 -5.69 22.60
C MET A 1 -5.40 -4.80 21.55
N VAL A 2 -4.07 -4.71 21.52
CA VAL A 2 -3.34 -3.75 20.65
C VAL A 2 -3.36 -4.17 19.18
N PHE A 3 -3.27 -5.46 18.90
CA PHE A 3 -3.35 -6.03 17.56
C PHE A 3 -4.67 -6.77 17.34
N LYS A 4 -4.99 -7.00 16.07
CA LYS A 4 -6.10 -7.86 15.61
C LYS A 4 -5.62 -8.68 14.42
N VAL A 5 -6.32 -9.76 14.11
CA VAL A 5 -6.11 -10.48 12.85
C VAL A 5 -6.64 -9.67 11.66
N ILE A 6 -6.09 -9.87 10.46
CA ILE A 6 -6.63 -9.24 9.25
C ILE A 6 -8.05 -9.77 9.01
N PRO A 7 -9.07 -8.90 8.86
CA PRO A 7 -10.43 -9.35 8.55
C PRO A 7 -10.50 -10.10 7.22
N ASP A 8 -11.50 -10.96 7.07
CA ASP A 8 -11.61 -11.82 5.87
C ASP A 8 -11.91 -11.04 4.60
N LYS A 9 -12.60 -9.90 4.71
CA LYS A 9 -12.99 -9.05 3.59
C LYS A 9 -12.63 -7.60 3.88
N MET A 10 -12.09 -6.91 2.87
CA MET A 10 -11.94 -5.46 2.91
C MET A 10 -13.32 -4.78 2.89
N PRO A 11 -13.45 -3.58 3.48
CA PRO A 11 -14.66 -2.77 3.34
C PRO A 11 -15.09 -2.65 1.87
N ASP A 12 -16.40 -2.74 1.63
CA ASP A 12 -17.05 -2.73 0.30
C ASP A 12 -16.83 -3.97 -0.58
N ALA A 13 -16.00 -4.94 -0.17
CA ALA A 13 -15.75 -6.16 -0.96
C ALA A 13 -16.99 -7.06 -1.08
N GLU A 14 -17.98 -6.92 -0.19
CA GLU A 14 -19.26 -7.65 -0.27
C GLU A 14 -20.12 -7.27 -1.48
N LYS A 15 -19.85 -6.11 -2.11
CA LYS A 15 -20.55 -5.63 -3.30
C LYS A 15 -19.85 -6.05 -4.60
N ASP A 16 -18.67 -6.65 -4.51
CA ASP A 16 -17.86 -6.99 -5.67
C ASP A 16 -18.28 -8.31 -6.29
N THR A 17 -18.80 -8.24 -7.51
CA THR A 17 -19.08 -9.43 -8.30
C THR A 17 -17.81 -10.00 -8.91
N LYS A 18 -17.82 -11.31 -9.25
CA LYS A 18 -16.70 -11.93 -9.97
C LYS A 18 -16.37 -11.19 -11.27
N ALA A 19 -17.38 -10.75 -12.02
CA ALA A 19 -17.16 -10.03 -13.28
C ALA A 19 -16.45 -8.69 -13.07
N LEU A 20 -16.78 -7.99 -11.97
CA LEU A 20 -16.13 -6.74 -11.60
C LEU A 20 -14.66 -6.95 -11.22
N VAL A 21 -14.38 -7.98 -10.41
CA VAL A 21 -13.01 -8.36 -10.02
C VAL A 21 -12.18 -8.80 -11.24
N ASP A 22 -12.76 -9.61 -12.14
CA ASP A 22 -12.08 -10.09 -13.34
C ASP A 22 -11.71 -8.92 -14.28
N LEU A 23 -12.63 -7.96 -14.47
CA LEU A 23 -12.36 -6.74 -15.23
C LEU A 23 -11.28 -5.89 -14.55
N GLY A 24 -11.38 -5.70 -13.23
CA GLY A 24 -10.40 -4.98 -12.43
C GLY A 24 -8.99 -5.56 -12.56
N ARG A 25 -8.89 -6.88 -12.47
CA ARG A 25 -7.63 -7.59 -12.67
C ARG A 25 -7.07 -7.30 -14.05
N LYS A 26 -7.88 -7.41 -15.11
CA LYS A 26 -7.40 -7.13 -16.46
C LYS A 26 -6.90 -5.68 -16.59
N LEU A 27 -7.62 -4.71 -16.03
CA LEU A 27 -7.24 -3.29 -16.05
C LEU A 27 -5.97 -3.02 -15.25
N TYR A 28 -5.76 -3.69 -14.12
CA TYR A 28 -4.56 -3.56 -13.28
C TYR A 28 -3.27 -3.87 -14.05
N PHE A 29 -3.32 -4.82 -14.98
CA PHE A 29 -2.21 -5.20 -15.85
C PHE A 29 -2.21 -4.49 -17.21
N GLU A 30 -3.21 -3.64 -17.51
CA GLU A 30 -3.39 -3.04 -18.83
C GLU A 30 -2.45 -1.85 -19.06
N LYS A 31 -1.53 -2.02 -19.99
CA LYS A 31 -0.57 -0.96 -20.36
C LYS A 31 -1.21 0.13 -21.21
N LYS A 32 -2.29 -0.17 -21.94
CA LYS A 32 -3.08 0.83 -22.68
C LYS A 32 -3.63 1.94 -21.79
N LEU A 33 -3.69 1.77 -20.48
CA LEU A 33 -4.09 2.85 -19.58
C LEU A 33 -3.01 3.93 -19.40
N SER A 34 -1.82 3.77 -19.99
CA SER A 34 -0.80 4.83 -20.07
C SER A 34 -0.77 5.50 -21.44
N ALA A 35 -0.31 6.76 -21.48
CA ALA A 35 -0.28 7.60 -22.68
C ALA A 35 0.46 6.93 -23.85
N ASN A 36 1.54 6.22 -23.56
CA ASN A 36 2.42 5.56 -24.53
C ASN A 36 2.30 4.02 -24.52
N ASN A 37 1.25 3.47 -23.89
CA ASN A 37 0.96 2.03 -23.86
C ASN A 37 2.05 1.15 -23.23
N ASN A 38 2.87 1.66 -22.30
CA ASN A 38 3.99 0.91 -21.72
C ASN A 38 3.87 0.60 -20.22
N GLN A 39 2.99 1.29 -19.50
CA GLN A 39 2.87 1.21 -18.05
C GLN A 39 1.46 0.81 -17.59
N SER A 40 1.41 -0.06 -16.58
CA SER A 40 0.19 -0.48 -15.88
C SER A 40 0.40 -0.32 -14.37
N CYS A 41 -0.64 -0.59 -13.56
CA CYS A 41 -0.54 -0.54 -12.10
C CYS A 41 0.54 -1.49 -11.58
N ASN A 42 0.64 -2.69 -12.18
CA ASN A 42 1.64 -3.71 -11.80
C ASN A 42 3.09 -3.26 -12.02
N ALA A 43 3.35 -2.24 -12.85
CA ALA A 43 4.72 -1.76 -13.07
C ALA A 43 5.35 -1.17 -11.79
N CYS A 44 4.54 -0.47 -10.97
CA CYS A 44 4.97 0.13 -9.71
C CYS A 44 4.55 -0.71 -8.50
N HIS A 45 3.46 -1.48 -8.63
CA HIS A 45 2.85 -2.26 -7.56
C HIS A 45 2.94 -3.76 -7.83
N ASP A 46 4.10 -4.27 -8.23
CA ASP A 46 4.25 -5.64 -8.74
C ASP A 46 3.78 -6.72 -7.74
N ILE A 47 2.72 -7.43 -8.10
CA ILE A 47 2.14 -8.55 -7.31
C ILE A 47 2.50 -9.93 -7.88
N GLU A 48 3.22 -9.98 -9.00
CA GLU A 48 3.64 -11.23 -9.64
C GLU A 48 4.90 -11.80 -8.96
N ASN A 49 5.23 -13.06 -9.26
CA ASN A 49 6.48 -13.69 -8.83
C ASN A 49 6.81 -13.55 -7.33
N LYS A 50 5.77 -13.68 -6.48
CA LYS A 50 5.86 -13.55 -5.01
C LYS A 50 6.30 -12.15 -4.51
N ARG A 51 6.22 -11.11 -5.33
CA ARG A 51 6.59 -9.75 -4.91
C ARG A 51 5.60 -9.11 -3.95
N GLY A 52 6.09 -8.15 -3.18
CA GLY A 52 5.37 -7.48 -2.09
C GLY A 52 4.34 -6.44 -2.53
N GLY A 53 3.91 -6.40 -3.80
CA GLY A 53 3.01 -5.36 -4.31
C GLY A 53 3.69 -4.01 -4.50
N VAL A 54 5.01 -4.00 -4.76
CA VAL A 54 5.87 -2.83 -4.97
C VAL A 54 6.95 -3.14 -6.01
N ASP A 55 7.56 -2.11 -6.59
CA ASP A 55 8.66 -2.21 -7.55
C ASP A 55 10.06 -2.35 -6.92
N ASN A 56 10.17 -2.13 -5.60
CA ASN A 56 11.41 -2.09 -4.83
C ASN A 56 12.41 -1.01 -5.30
N LEU A 57 11.91 0.10 -5.84
CA LEU A 57 12.69 1.28 -6.18
C LEU A 57 12.56 2.37 -5.10
N GLN A 58 13.53 3.29 -5.03
CA GLN A 58 13.42 4.46 -4.15
C GLN A 58 12.17 5.27 -4.47
N THR A 59 12.01 5.63 -5.75
CA THR A 59 10.78 6.19 -6.31
C THR A 59 10.53 5.54 -7.68
N SER A 60 9.25 5.38 -8.04
CA SER A 60 8.86 4.64 -9.24
C SER A 60 9.06 5.45 -10.52
N VAL A 61 9.42 4.75 -11.59
CA VAL A 61 9.57 5.32 -12.93
C VAL A 61 8.21 5.38 -13.63
N GLY A 62 7.82 6.56 -14.08
CA GLY A 62 6.63 6.80 -14.88
C GLY A 62 6.80 6.47 -16.36
N SER A 63 5.73 6.65 -17.12
CA SER A 63 5.59 6.16 -18.49
C SER A 63 6.61 6.80 -19.43
N HIS A 64 6.96 8.06 -19.17
CA HIS A 64 7.94 8.84 -19.89
C HIS A 64 9.35 8.84 -19.26
N GLY A 65 9.63 7.91 -18.33
CA GLY A 65 10.94 7.75 -17.71
C GLY A 65 11.26 8.71 -16.56
N GLN A 66 10.32 9.58 -16.19
CA GLN A 66 10.47 10.47 -15.04
C GLN A 66 10.11 9.73 -13.75
N ASN A 67 10.86 9.96 -12.69
CA ASN A 67 10.53 9.39 -11.39
C ASN A 67 9.47 10.21 -10.67
N GLY A 68 8.60 9.52 -9.93
CA GLY A 68 7.72 10.15 -8.95
C GLY A 68 8.50 10.72 -7.75
N GLY A 69 7.81 11.51 -6.92
CA GLY A 69 8.40 12.15 -5.74
C GLY A 69 8.38 11.31 -4.45
N ARG A 70 7.66 10.18 -4.43
CA ARG A 70 7.52 9.30 -3.26
C ARG A 70 7.74 7.84 -3.63
N ASN A 71 8.14 7.04 -2.65
CA ASN A 71 8.17 5.59 -2.73
C ASN A 71 6.76 5.02 -2.93
N ALA A 72 6.59 4.03 -3.80
CA ALA A 72 5.30 3.38 -4.03
C ALA A 72 4.99 2.41 -2.88
N PRO A 73 3.95 2.67 -2.06
CA PRO A 73 3.57 1.75 -0.99
C PRO A 73 2.96 0.48 -1.58
N THR A 74 2.93 -0.60 -0.80
CA THR A 74 2.30 -1.85 -1.24
C THR A 74 0.80 -1.69 -1.50
N VAL A 75 0.31 -2.32 -2.57
CA VAL A 75 -1.12 -2.49 -2.83
C VAL A 75 -1.76 -3.58 -1.94
N LEU A 76 -0.94 -4.46 -1.36
CA LEU A 76 -1.41 -5.56 -0.53
C LEU A 76 -2.05 -5.02 0.76
N ASN A 77 -3.25 -5.49 1.07
CA ASN A 77 -4.08 -5.05 2.20
C ASN A 77 -4.52 -3.57 2.16
N ALA A 78 -4.26 -2.82 1.08
CA ALA A 78 -4.43 -1.37 1.07
C ALA A 78 -5.89 -0.90 1.27
N GLY A 79 -6.88 -1.72 0.92
CA GLY A 79 -8.30 -1.40 1.12
C GLY A 79 -8.75 -1.40 2.59
N PHE A 80 -7.93 -1.85 3.53
CA PHE A 80 -8.21 -1.70 4.97
C PHE A 80 -7.69 -0.37 5.56
N HIS A 81 -6.91 0.41 4.82
CA HIS A 81 -6.40 1.69 5.31
C HIS A 81 -7.52 2.72 5.50
N ILE A 82 -7.35 3.65 6.44
CA ILE A 82 -8.28 4.77 6.65
C ILE A 82 -8.33 5.76 5.47
N ALA A 83 -7.28 5.75 4.65
CA ALA A 83 -7.09 6.57 3.46
C ALA A 83 -5.93 5.99 2.64
N GLN A 84 -5.83 6.41 1.37
CA GLN A 84 -4.79 5.99 0.45
C GLN A 84 -3.74 7.10 0.26
N PHE A 85 -2.59 6.72 -0.33
CA PHE A 85 -1.36 7.52 -0.41
C PHE A 85 -0.72 7.83 0.96
N TRP A 86 0.50 8.35 0.92
CA TRP A 86 1.28 8.73 2.11
C TRP A 86 0.68 9.91 2.88
N ASP A 87 0.08 10.87 2.19
CA ASP A 87 -0.55 12.08 2.74
C ASP A 87 -2.03 11.86 3.13
N GLY A 88 -2.62 10.74 2.71
CA GLY A 88 -4.03 10.44 2.93
C GLY A 88 -4.99 11.24 2.05
N ARG A 89 -4.54 11.74 0.90
CA ARG A 89 -5.37 12.62 0.03
C ARG A 89 -6.56 11.93 -0.61
N SER A 90 -6.54 10.60 -0.70
CA SER A 90 -7.65 9.84 -1.28
C SER A 90 -8.36 9.01 -0.21
N PRO A 91 -9.70 9.06 -0.12
CA PRO A 91 -10.43 8.41 0.96
C PRO A 91 -10.49 6.88 0.82
N ASN A 92 -10.36 6.33 -0.38
CA ASN A 92 -10.52 4.88 -0.64
C ASN A 92 -9.82 4.45 -1.95
N LEU A 93 -9.77 3.14 -2.20
CA LEU A 93 -9.11 2.56 -3.39
C LEU A 93 -9.73 3.06 -4.71
N LYS A 94 -11.06 3.20 -4.78
CA LYS A 94 -11.74 3.66 -6.00
C LYS A 94 -11.29 5.08 -6.37
N GLU A 95 -11.28 6.01 -5.42
CA GLU A 95 -10.80 7.37 -5.70
C GLU A 95 -9.28 7.42 -5.92
N GLN A 96 -8.52 6.52 -5.29
CA GLN A 96 -7.07 6.40 -5.50
C GLN A 96 -6.73 5.98 -6.93
N ALA A 97 -7.42 4.98 -7.47
CA ALA A 97 -7.14 4.41 -8.80
C ALA A 97 -7.29 5.43 -9.95
N LYS A 98 -8.06 6.50 -9.73
CA LYS A 98 -8.22 7.62 -10.68
C LYS A 98 -6.99 8.51 -10.80
N GLY A 99 -6.15 8.59 -9.77
CA GLY A 99 -5.00 9.50 -9.74
C GLY A 99 -3.87 9.09 -10.71
N PRO A 100 -3.31 7.88 -10.58
CA PRO A 100 -2.15 7.42 -11.36
C PRO A 100 -2.32 7.53 -12.88
N ILE A 101 -3.52 7.22 -13.37
CA ILE A 101 -3.82 7.18 -14.80
C ILE A 101 -3.61 8.56 -15.45
N LEU A 102 -4.01 9.65 -14.76
CA LEU A 102 -3.89 11.02 -15.27
C LEU A 102 -2.62 11.75 -14.82
N ASN A 103 -1.89 11.20 -13.84
CA ASN A 103 -0.71 11.86 -13.31
C ASN A 103 0.41 11.88 -14.40
N PRO A 104 0.93 13.06 -14.78
CA PRO A 104 1.92 13.20 -15.86
C PRO A 104 3.27 12.50 -15.57
N VAL A 105 3.61 12.25 -14.31
CA VAL A 105 4.82 11.50 -13.92
C VAL A 105 4.54 10.04 -13.60
N GLU A 106 3.32 9.56 -13.83
CA GLU A 106 2.94 8.15 -13.73
C GLU A 106 2.46 7.66 -15.11
N MET A 107 1.16 7.48 -15.34
CA MET A 107 0.64 6.92 -16.59
C MET A 107 0.25 7.98 -17.65
N ALA A 108 0.16 9.25 -17.25
CA ALA A 108 0.12 10.43 -18.13
C ALA A 108 -1.02 10.51 -19.16
N MET A 109 -2.15 9.81 -18.96
CA MET A 109 -3.29 9.96 -19.85
C MET A 109 -3.84 11.40 -19.81
N PRO A 110 -4.19 12.01 -20.95
CA PRO A 110 -4.48 13.44 -21.02
C PRO A 110 -5.83 13.82 -20.41
N SER A 111 -6.77 12.89 -20.30
CA SER A 111 -8.08 13.12 -19.67
C SER A 111 -8.81 11.80 -19.40
N GLU A 112 -9.80 11.83 -18.52
CA GLU A 112 -10.74 10.72 -18.28
C GLU A 112 -11.41 10.28 -19.59
N LYS A 113 -11.83 11.24 -20.42
CA LYS A 113 -12.48 10.97 -21.71
C LYS A 113 -11.58 10.20 -22.66
N ALA A 114 -10.29 10.54 -22.74
CA ALA A 114 -9.33 9.82 -23.57
C ALA A 114 -9.16 8.36 -23.12
N VAL A 115 -9.24 8.10 -21.81
CA VAL A 115 -9.21 6.73 -21.26
C VAL A 115 -10.47 5.97 -21.65
N GLU A 116 -11.65 6.59 -21.50
CA GLU A 116 -12.92 5.99 -21.90
C GLU A 116 -12.97 5.65 -23.39
N GLU A 117 -12.54 6.58 -24.26
CA GLU A 117 -12.49 6.39 -25.72
C GLU A 117 -11.53 5.25 -26.10
N LYS A 118 -10.37 5.17 -25.44
CA LYS A 118 -9.38 4.12 -25.66
C LYS A 118 -9.92 2.74 -25.31
N LEU A 119 -10.60 2.61 -24.17
CA LEU A 119 -11.25 1.35 -23.78
C LEU A 119 -12.44 1.00 -24.69
N ALA A 120 -13.25 1.99 -25.06
CA ALA A 120 -14.40 1.80 -25.95
C ALA A 120 -14.00 1.36 -27.36
N SER A 121 -12.78 1.71 -27.81
CA SER A 121 -12.24 1.26 -29.09
C SER A 121 -11.78 -0.21 -29.11
N THR A 122 -11.78 -0.91 -27.97
CA THR A 122 -11.38 -2.32 -27.85
C THR A 122 -12.61 -3.18 -27.54
N SER A 123 -13.03 -4.04 -28.48
CA SER A 123 -14.24 -4.88 -28.36
C SER A 123 -14.28 -5.71 -27.08
N GLU A 124 -13.15 -6.29 -26.69
CA GLU A 124 -13.02 -7.07 -25.45
C GLU A 124 -13.41 -6.25 -24.21
N TYR A 125 -13.02 -4.98 -24.13
CA TYR A 125 -13.40 -4.12 -23.01
C TYR A 125 -14.88 -3.76 -23.04
N VAL A 126 -15.49 -3.58 -24.21
CA VAL A 126 -16.95 -3.37 -24.32
C VAL A 126 -17.71 -4.56 -23.71
N GLU A 127 -17.30 -5.79 -24.02
CA GLU A 127 -17.91 -7.00 -23.46
C GLU A 127 -17.69 -7.10 -21.94
N LEU A 128 -16.44 -6.92 -21.49
CA LEU A 128 -16.10 -7.05 -20.06
C LEU A 128 -16.81 -6.00 -19.20
N PHE A 129 -16.87 -4.74 -19.64
CA PHE A 129 -17.61 -3.68 -18.93
C PHE A 129 -19.12 -3.93 -18.96
N THR A 130 -19.67 -4.45 -20.05
CA THR A 130 -21.10 -4.82 -20.11
C THR A 130 -21.43 -5.90 -19.08
N LYS A 131 -20.56 -6.92 -18.95
CA LYS A 131 -20.71 -7.99 -17.97
C LYS A 131 -20.51 -7.51 -16.52
N ALA A 132 -19.54 -6.62 -16.29
CA ALA A 132 -19.23 -6.11 -14.96
C ALA A 132 -20.28 -5.12 -14.43
N PHE A 133 -20.95 -4.38 -15.32
CA PHE A 133 -21.91 -3.32 -14.96
C PHE A 133 -23.26 -3.47 -15.68
N PRO A 134 -23.98 -4.60 -15.53
CA PRO A 134 -25.19 -4.90 -16.32
C PRO A 134 -26.31 -3.85 -16.19
N ASP A 135 -26.37 -3.14 -15.06
CA ASP A 135 -27.42 -2.15 -14.78
C ASP A 135 -27.01 -0.68 -15.04
N ALA A 136 -25.73 -0.42 -15.34
CA ALA A 136 -25.25 0.95 -15.56
C ALA A 136 -25.75 1.52 -16.91
N LYS A 137 -26.21 2.77 -16.95
CA LYS A 137 -26.64 3.41 -18.21
C LYS A 137 -25.50 3.52 -19.24
N LYS A 138 -24.31 3.89 -18.78
CA LYS A 138 -23.06 3.91 -19.56
C LYS A 138 -22.08 2.93 -18.91
N LYS A 139 -21.61 1.94 -19.66
CA LYS A 139 -20.79 0.83 -19.13
C LYS A 139 -19.34 1.25 -18.95
N ILE A 140 -18.72 1.75 -20.01
CA ILE A 140 -17.35 2.27 -19.98
C ILE A 140 -17.41 3.72 -19.52
N THR A 141 -17.09 3.93 -18.27
CA THR A 141 -16.85 5.25 -17.69
C THR A 141 -15.58 5.21 -16.87
N TYR A 142 -14.95 6.36 -16.66
CA TYR A 142 -13.76 6.46 -15.82
C TYR A 142 -14.04 6.04 -14.37
N ASP A 143 -15.25 6.34 -13.88
CA ASP A 143 -15.69 5.91 -12.55
C ASP A 143 -15.88 4.39 -12.44
N ASN A 144 -16.44 3.74 -13.47
CA ASN A 144 -16.58 2.28 -13.53
C ASN A 144 -15.23 1.58 -13.69
N LEU A 145 -14.30 2.18 -14.44
CA LEU A 145 -12.92 1.71 -14.51
C LEU A 145 -12.31 1.67 -13.11
N ALA A 146 -12.36 2.79 -12.38
CA ALA A 146 -11.82 2.90 -11.04
C ALA A 146 -12.50 1.94 -10.05
N HIS A 147 -13.81 1.74 -10.19
CA HIS A 147 -14.56 0.78 -9.39
C HIS A 147 -14.07 -0.66 -9.64
N ALA A 148 -13.86 -1.05 -10.91
CA ALA A 148 -13.37 -2.37 -11.24
C ALA A 148 -11.95 -2.60 -10.68
N ILE A 149 -11.02 -1.66 -10.86
CA ILE A 149 -9.66 -1.75 -10.30
C ILE A 149 -9.73 -1.92 -8.77
N ALA A 150 -10.50 -1.08 -8.08
CA ALA A 150 -10.66 -1.18 -6.62
C ALA A 150 -11.25 -2.52 -6.17
N ALA A 151 -12.18 -3.09 -6.92
CA ALA A 151 -12.74 -4.42 -6.63
C ALA A 151 -11.66 -5.52 -6.70
N PHE A 152 -10.77 -5.44 -7.71
CA PHE A 152 -9.63 -6.35 -7.76
C PHE A 152 -8.65 -6.11 -6.61
N GLU A 153 -8.30 -4.87 -6.31
CA GLU A 153 -7.39 -4.54 -5.21
C GLU A 153 -7.93 -5.01 -3.84
N ARG A 154 -9.26 -5.00 -3.64
CA ARG A 154 -9.89 -5.56 -2.44
C ARG A 154 -9.71 -7.07 -2.27
N THR A 155 -9.33 -7.77 -3.34
CA THR A 155 -8.96 -9.19 -3.27
C THR A 155 -7.51 -9.43 -2.84
N LEU A 156 -6.67 -8.38 -2.85
CA LEU A 156 -5.24 -8.46 -2.52
C LEU A 156 -4.99 -8.47 -0.99
N LYS A 157 -5.75 -9.29 -0.28
CA LYS A 157 -5.58 -9.60 1.15
C LYS A 157 -4.48 -10.66 1.30
N THR A 158 -3.60 -10.49 2.27
CA THR A 158 -2.55 -11.47 2.60
C THR A 158 -2.88 -12.27 3.85
N ASN A 159 -2.19 -13.40 4.06
CA ASN A 159 -2.29 -14.20 5.27
C ASN A 159 -0.88 -14.56 5.77
N ASP A 160 -0.53 -14.13 6.97
CA ASP A 160 0.81 -14.31 7.54
C ASP A 160 0.80 -15.15 8.83
N ARG A 161 2.00 -15.50 9.30
CA ARG A 161 2.22 -16.35 10.48
C ARG A 161 1.84 -15.65 11.79
N PHE A 162 1.91 -14.32 11.85
CA PHE A 162 1.45 -13.58 13.03
C PHE A 162 -0.07 -13.70 13.22
N ASP A 163 -0.82 -13.70 12.12
CA ASP A 163 -2.25 -13.93 12.13
C ASP A 163 -2.61 -15.35 12.61
N ASP A 164 -1.84 -16.37 12.24
CA ASP A 164 -2.00 -17.75 12.75
C ASP A 164 -1.72 -17.83 14.26
N PHE A 165 -0.65 -17.18 14.72
CA PHE A 165 -0.33 -17.05 16.15
C PHE A 165 -1.46 -16.40 16.94
N MET A 166 -2.03 -15.31 16.41
CA MET A 166 -3.15 -14.59 17.04
C MET A 166 -4.45 -15.43 17.07
N ARG A 167 -4.59 -16.44 16.19
CA ARG A 167 -5.69 -17.42 16.22
C ARG A 167 -5.44 -18.61 17.15
N GLY A 168 -4.30 -18.64 17.85
CA GLY A 168 -3.98 -19.65 18.86
C GLY A 168 -2.94 -20.69 18.41
N ASP A 169 -2.39 -20.59 17.19
CA ASP A 169 -1.23 -21.41 16.82
C ASP A 169 0.05 -20.80 17.39
N PHE A 170 0.30 -21.04 18.68
CA PHE A 170 1.49 -20.49 19.37
C PHE A 170 2.82 -20.99 18.81
N LYS A 171 2.83 -22.01 17.93
CA LYS A 171 4.02 -22.50 17.23
C LYS A 171 4.27 -21.78 15.90
N ALA A 172 3.32 -20.97 15.43
CA ALA A 172 3.47 -20.18 14.21
C ALA A 172 4.62 -19.17 14.31
N LEU A 173 5.00 -18.74 15.52
CA LEU A 173 6.18 -17.91 15.77
C LEU A 173 7.28 -18.69 16.49
N SER A 174 8.51 -18.48 16.06
CA SER A 174 9.74 -18.90 16.73
C SER A 174 9.99 -18.09 18.00
N LYS A 175 10.89 -18.59 18.85
CA LYS A 175 11.31 -17.88 20.07
C LYS A 175 11.92 -16.50 19.77
N THR A 176 12.62 -16.34 18.66
CA THR A 176 13.22 -15.06 18.24
C THR A 176 12.14 -14.08 17.79
N GLU A 177 11.17 -14.52 16.99
CA GLU A 177 10.02 -13.69 16.60
C GLU A 177 9.18 -13.27 17.82
N LEU A 178 9.03 -14.14 18.82
CA LEU A 178 8.33 -13.81 20.07
C LEU A 178 9.07 -12.75 20.90
N ARG A 179 10.41 -12.86 21.03
CA ARG A 179 11.21 -11.78 21.66
C ARG A 179 11.12 -10.48 20.87
N GLY A 180 11.07 -10.57 19.54
CA GLY A 180 10.85 -9.42 18.66
C GLY A 180 9.52 -8.72 18.90
N LEU A 181 8.45 -9.50 19.00
CA LEU A 181 7.11 -9.00 19.34
C LEU A 181 7.13 -8.31 20.71
N GLU A 182 7.71 -8.95 21.74
CA GLU A 182 7.84 -8.35 23.07
C GLU A 182 8.64 -7.04 23.05
N THR A 183 9.78 -7.02 22.35
CA THR A 183 10.62 -5.83 22.21
C THR A 183 9.87 -4.72 21.47
N PHE A 184 9.11 -5.04 20.42
CA PHE A 184 8.26 -4.09 19.68
C PHE A 184 7.18 -3.47 20.57
N LEU A 185 6.52 -4.27 21.41
CA LEU A 185 5.53 -3.82 22.40
C LEU A 185 6.17 -2.88 23.44
N ASN A 186 7.24 -3.33 24.09
CA ASN A 186 7.90 -2.62 25.20
C ASN A 186 8.65 -1.36 24.74
N THR A 187 9.10 -1.33 23.49
CA THR A 187 9.71 -0.13 22.91
C THR A 187 8.68 0.99 22.73
N GLY A 188 7.40 0.66 22.52
CA GLY A 188 6.32 1.64 22.33
C GLY A 188 5.94 1.87 20.86
N CYS A 189 6.38 1.00 19.95
CA CYS A 189 6.05 1.08 18.53
C CYS A 189 4.53 1.05 18.27
N THR A 190 3.79 0.41 19.18
CA THR A 190 2.33 0.24 19.15
C THR A 190 1.53 1.52 19.36
N ASN A 191 2.16 2.60 19.84
CA ASN A 191 1.53 3.91 19.92
C ASN A 191 1.06 4.44 18.55
N CYS A 192 1.68 3.93 17.47
CA CYS A 192 1.33 4.26 16.08
C CYS A 192 1.01 3.02 15.26
N HIS A 193 1.75 1.92 15.44
CA HIS A 193 1.61 0.69 14.67
C HIS A 193 0.78 -0.34 15.42
N ASN A 194 -0.54 -0.27 15.26
CA ASN A 194 -1.51 -1.13 15.95
C ASN A 194 -2.65 -1.56 15.02
N GLY A 195 -3.61 -2.32 15.57
CA GLY A 195 -4.76 -2.82 14.80
C GLY A 195 -4.40 -3.99 13.87
N PRO A 196 -5.29 -4.32 12.91
CA PRO A 196 -5.13 -5.49 12.05
C PRO A 196 -3.97 -5.40 11.06
N LEU A 197 -3.60 -4.18 10.67
CA LEU A 197 -2.51 -3.92 9.71
C LEU A 197 -1.22 -3.44 10.38
N ILE A 198 -1.20 -3.32 11.71
CA ILE A 198 -0.03 -2.84 12.46
C ILE A 198 0.39 -1.47 11.91
N GLY A 199 -0.59 -0.57 11.80
CA GLY A 199 -0.51 0.71 11.08
C GLY A 199 -1.67 0.90 10.10
N GLY A 200 -1.58 1.91 9.24
CA GLY A 200 -2.58 2.21 8.21
C GLY A 200 -3.85 2.91 8.70
N ASN A 201 -3.94 3.23 9.99
CA ASN A 201 -5.15 3.67 10.67
C ASN A 201 -5.07 5.05 11.35
N SER A 202 -3.97 5.78 11.20
CA SER A 202 -3.78 7.11 11.77
C SER A 202 -2.76 7.93 10.97
N TYR A 203 -2.70 9.22 11.25
CA TYR A 203 -1.65 10.12 10.77
C TYR A 203 -0.73 10.49 11.94
N ARG A 204 0.58 10.53 11.67
CA ARG A 204 1.59 10.93 12.66
C ARG A 204 2.66 11.76 12.00
N LYS A 205 3.22 12.70 12.77
CA LYS A 205 4.43 13.42 12.37
C LYS A 205 5.59 12.43 12.28
N VAL A 206 6.35 12.50 11.20
CA VAL A 206 7.64 11.80 11.12
C VAL A 206 8.70 12.69 11.74
N GLY A 207 9.44 12.15 12.71
CA GLY A 207 10.40 12.91 13.51
C GLY A 207 9.74 13.71 14.63
N GLU A 208 8.84 13.06 15.39
CA GLU A 208 8.13 13.68 16.52
C GLU A 208 9.10 14.15 17.62
N LEU A 209 10.11 13.35 17.96
CA LEU A 209 11.08 13.66 19.01
C LEU A 209 12.44 14.11 18.45
N ASN A 210 12.88 13.54 17.33
CA ASN A 210 14.06 14.02 16.60
C ASN A 210 13.70 14.22 15.12
N PRO A 211 13.97 15.37 14.49
CA PRO A 211 13.53 15.63 13.12
C PRO A 211 14.08 14.65 12.09
N TYR A 212 13.22 14.20 11.17
CA TYR A 212 13.64 13.55 9.93
C TYR A 212 13.85 14.60 8.86
N GLN A 213 15.01 14.59 8.20
CA GLN A 213 15.34 15.58 7.18
C GLN A 213 14.60 15.27 5.87
N THR A 214 13.57 16.05 5.57
CA THR A 214 12.75 15.91 4.36
C THR A 214 12.17 17.24 3.92
N GLU A 215 12.07 17.44 2.62
CA GLU A 215 11.33 18.57 2.01
C GLU A 215 9.86 18.23 1.78
N ASP A 216 9.51 16.93 1.79
CA ASP A 216 8.13 16.46 1.68
C ASP A 216 7.32 16.88 2.92
N LEU A 217 6.33 17.76 2.71
CA LEU A 217 5.50 18.31 3.77
C LEU A 217 4.35 17.37 4.17
N GLY A 218 4.18 16.25 3.47
CA GLY A 218 3.18 15.23 3.76
C GLY A 218 1.75 15.76 3.68
N ARG A 219 0.97 15.49 4.72
CA ARG A 219 -0.46 15.84 4.82
C ARG A 219 -0.75 17.32 4.66
N TYR A 220 0.19 18.20 5.02
CA TYR A 220 0.08 19.63 4.76
C TYR A 220 -0.21 19.94 3.29
N GLU A 221 0.35 19.17 2.34
CA GLU A 221 0.11 19.40 0.91
C GLU A 221 -1.37 19.30 0.54
N VAL A 222 -2.14 18.54 1.33
CA VAL A 222 -3.58 18.31 1.18
C VAL A 222 -4.39 19.32 2.00
N THR A 223 -4.08 19.47 3.28
CA THR A 223 -4.93 20.23 4.23
C THR A 223 -4.60 21.71 4.30
N LYS A 224 -3.37 22.09 3.93
CA LYS A 224 -2.77 23.42 4.10
C LYS A 224 -2.74 23.92 5.55
N GLN A 225 -2.95 23.04 6.53
CA GLN A 225 -2.88 23.38 7.95
C GLN A 225 -1.44 23.20 8.45
N GLU A 226 -0.82 24.25 8.98
CA GLU A 226 0.57 24.23 9.46
C GLU A 226 0.85 23.10 10.48
N SER A 227 -0.15 22.75 11.29
CA SER A 227 -0.07 21.64 12.25
C SER A 227 0.10 20.26 11.60
N ASP A 228 -0.24 20.11 10.32
CA ASP A 228 -0.12 18.86 9.56
C ASP A 228 1.21 18.75 8.80
N LYS A 229 2.14 19.70 8.96
CA LYS A 229 3.47 19.60 8.34
C LYS A 229 4.22 18.37 8.83
N TYR A 230 4.72 17.60 7.86
CA TYR A 230 5.44 16.34 8.07
C TYR A 230 4.60 15.23 8.70
N PHE A 231 3.26 15.39 8.71
CA PHE A 231 2.37 14.29 9.07
C PHE A 231 2.17 13.38 7.87
N PHE A 232 2.27 12.09 8.10
CA PHE A 232 2.01 11.05 7.10
C PHE A 232 1.07 10.02 7.68
N LYS A 233 0.31 9.34 6.80
CA LYS A 233 -0.42 8.14 7.18
C LYS A 233 0.60 7.12 7.65
N VAL A 234 0.44 6.61 8.87
CA VAL A 234 1.30 5.55 9.41
C VAL A 234 1.19 4.35 8.46
N PRO A 235 2.29 3.87 7.84
CA PRO A 235 2.21 2.75 6.90
C PRO A 235 1.87 1.45 7.64
N SER A 236 1.21 0.51 6.96
CA SER A 236 1.08 -0.85 7.46
C SER A 236 2.46 -1.51 7.51
N LEU A 237 2.70 -2.33 8.54
CA LEU A 237 3.91 -3.16 8.60
C LEU A 237 3.69 -4.59 8.08
N ARG A 238 2.49 -4.93 7.59
CA ARG A 238 2.25 -6.21 6.90
C ARG A 238 3.07 -6.22 5.60
N ASN A 239 3.78 -7.32 5.35
CA ASN A 239 4.71 -7.49 4.24
C ASN A 239 5.92 -6.54 4.21
N VAL A 240 6.25 -5.83 5.31
CA VAL A 240 7.34 -4.84 5.31
C VAL A 240 8.71 -5.43 4.95
N ALA A 241 8.93 -6.73 5.21
CA ALA A 241 10.16 -7.41 4.80
C ALA A 241 10.32 -7.54 3.27
N LEU A 242 9.24 -7.36 2.49
CA LEU A 242 9.23 -7.44 1.03
C LEU A 242 9.25 -6.07 0.35
N THR A 243 9.12 -4.98 1.10
CA THR A 243 8.81 -3.65 0.53
C THR A 243 9.91 -2.61 0.74
N ALA A 244 11.17 -3.05 0.80
CA ALA A 244 12.30 -2.12 0.73
C ALA A 244 12.31 -1.38 -0.63
N PRO A 245 12.86 -0.16 -0.70
CA PRO A 245 13.35 0.65 0.41
C PRO A 245 12.22 1.34 1.21
N TYR A 246 12.56 1.93 2.36
CA TYR A 246 11.64 2.36 3.39
C TYR A 246 11.48 3.89 3.48
N PHE A 247 10.39 4.30 4.14
CA PHE A 247 9.88 5.67 4.28
C PHE A 247 9.28 6.25 2.99
N HIS A 248 8.62 7.41 3.12
CA HIS A 248 7.91 8.06 2.01
C HIS A 248 8.82 8.44 0.84
N ASP A 249 10.11 8.62 1.09
CA ASP A 249 11.12 8.99 0.10
C ASP A 249 12.05 7.84 -0.32
N GLY A 250 11.84 6.64 0.23
CA GLY A 250 12.60 5.43 -0.11
C GLY A 250 14.10 5.52 0.18
N LYS A 251 14.55 6.42 1.06
CA LYS A 251 16.00 6.64 1.28
C LYS A 251 16.66 5.54 2.11
N ILE A 252 15.90 4.85 2.96
CA ILE A 252 16.45 3.86 3.89
C ILE A 252 16.35 2.46 3.29
N LYS A 253 17.49 1.78 3.15
CA LYS A 253 17.57 0.58 2.30
C LYS A 253 17.30 -0.72 3.04
N THR A 254 17.54 -0.76 4.34
CA THR A 254 17.47 -1.99 5.15
C THR A 254 16.44 -1.85 6.26
N LEU A 255 15.82 -2.99 6.61
CA LEU A 255 14.79 -3.00 7.64
C LEU A 255 15.38 -2.69 9.02
N ASP A 256 16.62 -3.11 9.27
CA ASP A 256 17.35 -2.84 10.50
C ASP A 256 17.56 -1.32 10.69
N GLU A 257 17.98 -0.63 9.62
CA GLU A 257 18.15 0.82 9.60
C GLU A 257 16.82 1.55 9.75
N ALA A 258 15.74 1.03 9.14
CA ALA A 258 14.40 1.59 9.32
C ALA A 258 13.92 1.48 10.77
N VAL A 259 14.13 0.34 11.43
CA VAL A 259 13.81 0.12 12.85
C VAL A 259 14.63 1.04 13.75
N LYS A 260 15.95 1.12 13.56
CA LYS A 260 16.84 2.00 14.33
C LYS A 260 16.43 3.46 14.19
N THR A 261 16.21 3.90 12.94
CA THR A 261 15.80 5.27 12.63
C THR A 261 14.47 5.60 13.32
N MET A 262 13.46 4.73 13.21
CA MET A 262 12.15 4.94 13.84
C MET A 262 12.22 5.00 15.36
N ALA A 263 13.00 4.12 15.99
CA ALA A 263 13.23 4.16 17.44
C ALA A 263 13.86 5.50 17.87
N LYS A 264 14.81 6.03 17.09
CA LYS A 264 15.44 7.31 17.36
C LYS A 264 14.48 8.48 17.15
N ILE A 265 13.86 8.59 15.98
CA ILE A 265 13.15 9.81 15.59
C ILE A 265 11.77 9.94 16.22
N GLN A 266 11.10 8.81 16.49
CA GLN A 266 9.76 8.81 17.09
C GLN A 266 9.77 8.62 18.61
N LEU A 267 10.77 7.90 19.15
CA LEU A 267 10.77 7.46 20.55
C LEU A 267 12.03 7.89 21.33
N ASN A 268 13.00 8.52 20.66
CA ASN A 268 14.30 8.90 21.21
C ASN A 268 15.00 7.75 21.95
N LYS A 269 14.93 6.55 21.37
CA LYS A 269 15.56 5.33 21.89
C LYS A 269 16.68 4.87 20.97
N ASP A 270 17.80 4.49 21.57
CA ASP A 270 18.92 3.84 20.89
C ASP A 270 18.85 2.34 21.17
N LEU A 271 18.23 1.58 20.25
CA LEU A 271 18.11 0.14 20.37
C LEU A 271 19.44 -0.55 20.10
N LYS A 272 19.76 -1.58 20.90
CA LYS A 272 20.92 -2.45 20.68
C LYS A 272 20.71 -3.31 19.43
N ASP A 273 21.80 -3.76 18.82
CA ASP A 273 21.73 -4.58 17.60
C ASP A 273 20.91 -5.86 17.76
N ASN A 274 20.95 -6.50 18.94
CA ASN A 274 20.14 -7.68 19.22
C ASN A 274 18.64 -7.35 19.35
N GLU A 275 18.28 -6.20 19.91
CA GLU A 275 16.89 -5.74 19.99
C GLU A 275 16.33 -5.43 18.60
N VAL A 276 17.15 -4.79 17.76
CA VAL A 276 16.82 -4.53 16.35
C VAL A 276 16.63 -5.84 15.59
N ALA A 277 17.57 -6.78 15.71
CA ALA A 277 17.48 -8.08 15.05
C ALA A 277 16.24 -8.88 15.50
N ASP A 278 15.91 -8.87 16.79
CA ASP A 278 14.70 -9.50 17.31
C ASP A 278 13.44 -8.82 16.71
N ILE A 279 13.33 -7.49 16.70
CA ILE A 279 12.21 -6.77 16.05
C ILE A 279 12.11 -7.12 14.57
N VAL A 280 13.23 -7.12 13.83
CA VAL A 280 13.27 -7.47 12.41
C VAL A 280 12.78 -8.89 12.20
N ALA A 281 13.14 -9.85 13.06
CA ALA A 281 12.60 -11.21 13.00
C ALA A 281 11.07 -11.21 13.14
N PHE A 282 10.51 -10.48 14.11
CA PHE A 282 9.05 -10.31 14.22
C PHE A 282 8.43 -9.70 12.97
N LEU A 283 9.02 -8.65 12.40
CA LEU A 283 8.52 -8.00 11.18
C LEU A 283 8.54 -8.95 9.97
N ASN A 284 9.48 -9.89 9.91
CA ASN A 284 9.49 -10.94 8.87
C ASN A 284 8.28 -11.87 8.99
N ALA A 285 7.80 -12.17 10.21
CA ALA A 285 6.62 -12.99 10.43
C ALA A 285 5.29 -12.32 10.00
N LEU A 286 5.34 -11.04 9.60
CA LEU A 286 4.22 -10.29 9.01
C LEU A 286 4.15 -10.45 7.47
N THR A 287 4.99 -11.30 6.90
CA THR A 287 5.04 -11.58 5.47
C THR A 287 3.97 -12.58 5.07
N ASP A 288 3.30 -12.32 3.96
CA ASP A 288 2.34 -13.24 3.37
C ASP A 288 2.97 -14.61 3.11
N LYS A 289 2.35 -15.68 3.64
CA LYS A 289 2.91 -17.05 3.59
C LYS A 289 3.22 -17.53 2.18
N ILE A 290 2.45 -17.09 1.18
CA ILE A 290 2.69 -17.50 -0.22
C ILE A 290 3.87 -16.75 -0.86
N ARG A 291 4.35 -15.67 -0.23
CA ARG A 291 5.44 -14.81 -0.69
C ARG A 291 6.75 -15.02 0.08
N GLU A 292 6.71 -15.81 1.15
CA GLU A 292 7.91 -16.27 1.83
C GLU A 292 8.84 -17.01 0.84
N LYS A 293 10.14 -16.81 1.02
CA LYS A 293 11.20 -17.45 0.22
C LYS A 293 11.48 -18.86 0.73
#